data_AF-A0A1M4RYJ3-F1
#
_entry.id   AF-A0A1M4RYJ3-F1
#
_cell.length_a   1.000
_cell.length_b   1.000
_cell.length_c   1.000
_cell.angle_alpha   90.00
_cell.angle_beta   90.00
_cell.angle_gamma   90.00
#
_symmetry.space_group_name_H-M   'P 1'
#
loop_
_entity.id
_entity.type
_entity.pdbx_description
1 polymer ?
#
loop_
_entity_poly.entity_id
_entity_poly.type
_entity_poly.pdbx_seq_one_letter_code
_entity_poly.pdbx_strand_id
1 'polypeptide(L)'
;MISKSKKRILISIAAILVMATALTGGWIWWTRPVLRSVPLPEGTEPDQVMVQGGSIPPILTTAGTISSAGLRSENREWIAKLRWTDLQHTKYLYELRLGEPVEVEGLGSITLVRVDPVPLFDSDRLSWLPGIKPKLGSGNRLYFTLIFEDGVRECEIEEYNCPPRPEQ
;
A
#
# COMPACT_ATOMS: atom_id res chain seq x y z
N MET A 1 -51.25 -10.02 -18.94
CA MET A 1 -50.37 -11.05 -19.56
C MET A 1 -49.22 -10.37 -20.28
N ILE A 2 -47.97 -10.54 -19.82
CA ILE A 2 -46.78 -10.05 -20.53
C ILE A 2 -46.57 -10.89 -21.81
N SER A 3 -46.51 -10.23 -22.96
CA SER A 3 -46.34 -10.89 -24.26
C SER A 3 -45.02 -11.67 -24.33
N LYS A 4 -44.98 -12.72 -25.16
CA LYS A 4 -43.82 -13.61 -25.33
C LYS A 4 -42.54 -12.85 -25.74
N SER A 5 -42.67 -11.75 -26.49
CA SER A 5 -41.57 -10.86 -26.86
C SER A 5 -41.02 -10.06 -25.67
N LYS A 6 -41.90 -9.52 -24.81
CA LYS A 6 -41.49 -8.80 -23.59
C LYS A 6 -40.78 -9.72 -22.58
N LYS A 7 -41.19 -10.99 -22.48
CA LYS A 7 -40.48 -12.00 -21.66
C LYS A 7 -39.08 -12.28 -22.19
N ARG A 8 -38.90 -12.44 -23.51
CA ARG A 8 -37.58 -12.63 -24.12
C ARG A 8 -36.66 -11.44 -23.89
N ILE A 9 -37.18 -10.21 -24.03
CA ILE A 9 -36.41 -8.98 -23.78
C ILE A 9 -35.97 -8.91 -22.31
N LEU A 10 -36.86 -9.18 -21.36
CA LEU A 10 -36.52 -9.20 -19.93
C LEU A 10 -35.44 -10.23 -19.60
N ILE A 11 -35.53 -11.44 -20.17
CA ILE A 11 -34.52 -12.49 -20.00
C ILE A 11 -33.16 -12.04 -20.57
N SER A 12 -33.15 -11.43 -21.76
CA SER A 12 -31.93 -10.91 -22.37
C SER A 12 -31.29 -9.82 -21.51
N ILE A 13 -32.07 -8.86 -21.00
CA ILE A 13 -31.56 -7.80 -20.11
C ILE A 13 -30.98 -8.40 -18.83
N ALA A 14 -31.70 -9.34 -18.20
CA ALA A 14 -31.23 -10.03 -17.00
C ALA A 14 -29.91 -10.77 -17.27
N ALA A 15 -29.81 -11.48 -18.39
CA ALA A 15 -28.60 -12.20 -18.78
C ALA A 15 -27.41 -11.25 -18.99
N ILE A 16 -27.61 -10.09 -19.63
CA ILE A 16 -26.57 -9.08 -19.83
C ILE A 16 -26.10 -8.52 -18.49
N LEU A 17 -27.01 -8.21 -17.58
CA LEU A 17 -26.66 -7.70 -16.25
C LEU A 17 -25.83 -8.72 -15.46
N VAL A 18 -26.21 -10.01 -15.49
CA VAL A 18 -25.45 -11.08 -14.83
C VAL A 18 -24.06 -11.25 -15.44
N MET A 19 -23.93 -11.18 -16.76
CA MET A 19 -22.63 -11.21 -17.43
C MET A 19 -21.75 -10.02 -17.01
N ALA A 20 -22.32 -8.81 -16.99
CA ALA A 20 -21.58 -7.61 -16.60
C ALA A 20 -21.08 -7.67 -15.15
N THR A 21 -21.90 -8.17 -14.22
CA THR A 21 -21.49 -8.33 -12.82
C THR A 21 -20.45 -9.43 -12.64
N ALA A 22 -20.56 -10.55 -13.35
CA ALA A 22 -19.58 -11.63 -13.29
C ALA A 22 -18.19 -11.20 -13.82
N LEU A 23 -18.16 -10.47 -14.94
CA LEU A 23 -16.91 -9.96 -15.53
C LEU A 23 -16.24 -8.92 -14.64
N THR A 24 -17.02 -7.98 -14.10
CA THR A 24 -16.49 -6.95 -13.18
C THR A 24 -16.04 -7.56 -11.85
N GLY A 25 -16.81 -8.48 -11.27
CA GLY A 25 -16.44 -9.18 -10.04
C GLY A 25 -15.16 -10.01 -10.19
N GLY A 26 -15.04 -10.77 -11.27
CA GLY A 26 -13.84 -11.53 -11.59
C GLY A 26 -12.61 -10.64 -11.79
N TRP A 27 -12.77 -9.52 -12.50
CA TRP A 27 -11.69 -8.53 -12.70
C TRP A 27 -11.24 -7.86 -11.38
N ILE A 28 -12.20 -7.48 -10.52
CA ILE A 28 -11.89 -6.88 -9.23
C ILE A 28 -11.17 -7.90 -8.34
N TRP A 29 -11.61 -9.15 -8.30
CA TRP A 29 -10.95 -10.20 -7.52
C TRP A 29 -9.51 -10.46 -7.99
N TRP A 30 -9.23 -10.33 -9.29
CA TRP A 30 -7.88 -10.46 -9.84
C TRP A 30 -6.98 -9.25 -9.54
N THR A 31 -7.53 -8.04 -9.54
CA THR A 31 -6.77 -6.79 -9.36
C THR A 31 -6.64 -6.34 -7.91
N ARG A 32 -7.51 -6.84 -7.02
CA ARG A 32 -7.56 -6.46 -5.61
C ARG A 32 -7.55 -7.67 -4.70
N PRO A 33 -6.37 -8.11 -4.24
CA PRO A 33 -6.25 -9.06 -3.16
C PRO A 33 -7.06 -8.62 -1.95
N VAL A 34 -7.79 -9.58 -1.37
CA VAL A 34 -8.66 -9.36 -0.22
C VAL A 34 -7.84 -9.15 1.05
N LEU A 35 -6.77 -9.93 1.22
CA LEU A 35 -5.87 -9.79 2.36
C LEU A 35 -5.08 -8.48 2.21
N ARG A 36 -5.20 -7.57 3.17
CA ARG A 36 -4.53 -6.26 3.17
C ARG A 36 -3.69 -6.01 4.41
N SER A 37 -3.79 -6.89 5.39
CA SER A 37 -3.09 -6.76 6.66
C SER A 37 -2.85 -8.13 7.25
N VAL A 38 -1.78 -8.23 8.02
CA VAL A 38 -1.46 -9.38 8.85
C VAL A 38 -1.42 -8.94 10.31
N PRO A 39 -1.52 -9.85 11.28
CA PRO A 39 -1.21 -9.54 12.67
C PRO A 39 0.18 -8.92 12.79
N LEU A 40 0.37 -8.01 13.74
CA LEU A 40 1.69 -7.48 14.00
C LEU A 40 2.63 -8.62 14.48
N PRO A 41 3.93 -8.54 14.16
CA PRO A 41 4.92 -9.43 14.75
C PRO A 41 4.85 -9.41 16.28
N GLU A 42 5.11 -10.54 16.92
CA GLU A 42 5.14 -10.61 18.38
C GLU A 42 6.15 -9.60 18.95
N GLY A 43 5.71 -8.79 19.91
CA GLY A 43 6.54 -7.74 20.53
C GLY A 43 6.54 -6.39 19.80
N THR A 44 5.82 -6.23 18.68
CA THR A 44 5.61 -4.92 18.07
C THR A 44 4.32 -4.26 18.54
N GLU A 45 4.43 -3.04 19.07
CA GLU A 45 3.27 -2.23 19.46
C GLU A 45 2.71 -1.43 18.25
N PRO A 46 1.40 -1.09 18.23
CA PRO A 46 0.78 -0.39 17.09
C PRO A 46 1.36 0.99 16.76
N ASP A 47 1.99 1.65 17.73
CA ASP A 47 2.68 2.93 17.61
C ASP A 47 4.05 2.81 16.92
N GLN A 48 4.63 1.61 16.88
CA GLN A 48 5.87 1.32 16.16
C GLN A 48 5.64 1.04 14.67
N VAL A 49 4.39 1.12 14.18
CA VAL A 49 4.07 0.94 12.77
C VAL A 49 4.32 2.23 12.00
N MET A 50 5.33 2.19 11.13
CA MET A 50 5.66 3.29 10.23
C MET A 50 4.75 3.29 9.01
N VAL A 51 4.51 4.48 8.45
CA VAL A 51 3.66 4.67 7.28
C VAL A 51 4.41 5.40 6.18
N GLN A 52 4.41 4.84 4.97
CA GLN A 52 4.99 5.50 3.80
C GLN A 52 4.05 5.47 2.59
N GLY A 53 4.07 6.54 1.81
CA GLY A 53 3.40 6.62 0.51
C GLY A 53 2.40 7.77 0.39
N GLY A 54 1.80 7.90 -0.80
CA GLY A 54 1.01 9.07 -1.17
C GLY A 54 1.81 10.36 -1.04
N SER A 55 1.28 11.32 -0.27
CA SER A 55 1.93 12.62 -0.02
C SER A 55 2.76 12.65 1.26
N ILE A 56 2.99 11.51 1.92
CA ILE A 56 3.82 11.43 3.13
C ILE A 56 5.29 11.63 2.72
N PRO A 57 6.04 12.53 3.38
CA PRO A 57 7.45 12.73 3.08
C PRO A 57 8.25 11.44 3.32
N PRO A 58 9.44 11.29 2.72
CA PRO A 58 10.33 10.19 3.04
C PRO A 58 10.70 10.16 4.52
N ILE A 59 10.84 8.95 5.08
CA ILE A 59 11.34 8.75 6.45
C ILE A 59 12.85 8.91 6.42
N LEU A 60 13.36 9.77 7.29
CA LEU A 60 14.78 10.07 7.44
C LEU A 60 15.35 9.19 8.55
N THR A 61 16.52 8.61 8.31
CA THR A 61 17.26 7.81 9.27
C THR A 61 18.72 8.24 9.30
N THR A 62 19.46 7.87 10.35
CA THR A 62 20.90 8.14 10.43
C THR A 62 21.73 7.44 9.34
N ALA A 63 21.18 6.40 8.69
CA ALA A 63 21.85 5.63 7.65
C ALA A 63 21.36 5.94 6.22
N GLY A 64 20.38 6.83 6.06
CA GLY A 64 19.77 7.11 4.76
C GLY A 64 18.30 7.47 4.81
N THR A 65 17.62 7.34 3.68
CA THR A 65 16.22 7.72 3.50
C THR A 65 15.37 6.58 2.97
N ILE A 66 14.20 6.38 3.59
CA ILE A 66 13.19 5.41 3.15
C ILE A 66 12.07 6.15 2.43
N SER A 67 11.67 5.65 1.27
CA SER A 67 10.52 6.16 0.52
C SER A 67 9.73 5.05 -0.16
N SER A 68 8.45 5.28 -0.44
CA SER A 68 7.65 4.34 -1.22
C SER A 68 8.07 4.39 -2.69
N ALA A 69 8.21 3.23 -3.32
CA ALA A 69 8.40 3.09 -4.76
C ALA A 69 7.14 2.56 -5.48
N GLY A 70 6.12 2.12 -4.74
CA GLY A 70 4.82 1.76 -5.29
C GLY A 70 4.18 0.58 -4.59
N LEU A 71 3.03 0.18 -5.10
CA LEU A 71 2.29 -1.00 -4.65
C LEU A 71 1.68 -1.66 -5.87
N ARG A 72 1.85 -2.97 -6.01
CA ARG A 72 1.28 -3.77 -7.09
C ARG A 72 0.61 -5.02 -6.54
N SER A 73 -0.33 -5.55 -7.32
CA SER A 73 -0.91 -6.86 -7.09
C SER A 73 -0.24 -7.86 -8.02
N GLU A 74 0.29 -8.95 -7.48
CA GLU A 74 0.87 -10.06 -8.24
C GLU A 74 0.35 -11.38 -7.64
N ASN A 75 -0.13 -12.31 -8.47
CA ASN A 75 -0.62 -13.62 -8.03
C ASN A 75 -1.68 -13.61 -6.89
N ARG A 76 -2.48 -12.54 -6.80
CA ARG A 76 -3.46 -12.28 -5.71
C ARG A 76 -2.82 -11.95 -4.36
N GLU A 77 -1.61 -11.43 -4.38
CA GLU A 77 -0.91 -10.89 -3.23
C GLU A 77 -0.53 -9.43 -3.48
N TRP A 78 -0.42 -8.66 -2.40
CA TRP A 78 0.10 -7.32 -2.47
C TRP A 78 1.63 -7.35 -2.36
N ILE A 79 2.29 -6.78 -3.36
CA ILE A 79 3.74 -6.58 -3.38
C ILE A 79 3.99 -5.08 -3.25
N ALA A 80 4.49 -4.67 -2.09
CA ALA A 80 4.90 -3.30 -1.85
C ALA A 80 6.33 -3.09 -2.33
N LYS A 81 6.61 -1.97 -2.98
CA LYS A 81 7.97 -1.58 -3.35
C LYS A 81 8.44 -0.48 -2.43
N LEU A 82 9.51 -0.73 -1.71
CA LEU A 82 10.19 0.24 -0.87
C LEU A 82 11.50 0.66 -1.53
N ARG A 83 11.81 1.95 -1.50
CA ARG A 83 13.09 2.49 -1.94
C ARG A 83 13.89 2.90 -0.71
N TRP A 84 15.04 2.26 -0.57
CA TRP A 84 16.08 2.64 0.37
C TRP A 84 17.12 3.47 -0.38
N THR A 85 17.51 4.62 0.18
CA THR A 85 18.60 5.45 -0.35
C THR A 85 19.63 5.62 0.75
N ASP A 86 20.80 5.01 0.59
CA ASP A 86 21.86 5.08 1.60
C ASP A 86 22.51 6.49 1.68
N LEU A 87 23.44 6.69 2.61
CA LEU A 87 24.20 7.94 2.75
C LEU A 87 25.05 8.29 1.51
N GLN A 88 25.43 7.28 0.70
CA GLN A 88 26.13 7.47 -0.57
C GLN A 88 25.18 7.82 -1.72
N HIS A 89 23.89 8.00 -1.43
CA HIS A 89 22.82 8.29 -2.39
C HIS A 89 22.57 7.14 -3.39
N THR A 90 23.02 5.92 -3.06
CA THR A 90 22.72 4.72 -3.83
C THR A 90 21.31 4.25 -3.52
N LYS A 91 20.55 3.94 -4.57
CA LYS A 91 19.14 3.57 -4.47
C LYS A 91 18.95 2.07 -4.61
N TYR A 92 18.35 1.46 -3.61
CA TYR A 92 17.96 0.06 -3.59
C TYR A 92 16.43 -0.06 -3.59
N LEU A 93 15.92 -1.04 -4.33
CA LEU A 93 14.50 -1.33 -4.41
C LEU A 93 14.23 -2.69 -3.79
N TYR A 94 13.43 -2.70 -2.73
CA TYR A 94 13.02 -3.90 -2.02
C TYR A 94 11.56 -4.19 -2.30
N GLU A 95 11.25 -5.46 -2.58
CA GLU A 95 9.88 -5.95 -2.71
C GLU A 95 9.46 -6.60 -1.40
N LEU A 96 8.44 -6.05 -0.76
CA LEU A 96 7.92 -6.52 0.52
C LEU A 96 6.59 -7.23 0.31
N ARG A 97 6.45 -8.39 0.95
CA ARG A 97 5.20 -9.17 1.04
C ARG A 97 4.61 -9.04 2.44
N LEU A 98 3.30 -9.20 2.56
CA LEU A 98 2.62 -9.08 3.85
C LEU A 98 3.12 -10.15 4.83
N GLY A 99 3.66 -9.71 5.96
CA GLY A 99 4.15 -10.56 7.05
C GLY A 99 5.50 -11.23 6.81
N GLU A 100 6.14 -10.97 5.66
CA GLU A 100 7.46 -11.51 5.36
C GLU A 100 8.53 -10.45 5.69
N PRO A 101 9.47 -10.74 6.62
CA PRO A 101 10.58 -9.85 6.91
C PRO A 101 11.59 -9.85 5.75
N VAL A 102 12.10 -8.67 5.42
CA VAL A 102 13.17 -8.48 4.44
C VAL A 102 14.30 -7.72 5.10
N GLU A 103 15.49 -8.32 5.11
CA GLU A 103 16.71 -7.68 5.58
C GLU A 103 17.19 -6.66 4.56
N VAL A 104 17.42 -5.43 5.03
CA VAL A 104 17.98 -4.33 4.25
C VAL A 104 19.33 -3.98 4.84
N GLU A 105 20.39 -4.18 4.04
CA GLU A 105 21.76 -3.90 4.45
C GLU A 105 21.93 -2.43 4.86
N GLY A 106 22.48 -2.22 6.07
CA GLY A 106 22.73 -0.89 6.63
C GLY A 106 21.49 -0.18 7.16
N LEU A 107 20.35 -0.87 7.23
CA LEU A 107 19.10 -0.33 7.81
C LEU A 107 18.51 -1.29 8.84
N GLY A 108 18.40 -2.57 8.51
CA GLY A 108 17.81 -3.62 9.34
C GLY A 108 16.62 -4.33 8.69
N SER A 109 15.77 -4.91 9.52
CA SER A 109 14.71 -5.82 9.07
C SER A 109 13.38 -5.10 8.90
N ILE A 110 12.80 -5.16 7.71
CA ILE A 110 11.51 -4.54 7.38
C ILE A 110 10.45 -5.59 7.19
N THR A 111 9.33 -5.46 7.91
CA THR A 111 8.16 -6.34 7.72
C THR A 111 6.95 -5.52 7.31
N LEU A 112 6.35 -5.83 6.16
CA LEU A 112 5.12 -5.18 5.71
C LEU A 112 3.92 -5.76 6.48
N VAL A 113 3.23 -4.93 7.26
CA VAL A 113 2.09 -5.38 8.08
C VAL A 113 0.74 -5.04 7.47
N ARG A 114 0.65 -3.96 6.69
CA ARG A 114 -0.61 -3.54 6.06
C ARG A 114 -0.38 -2.70 4.80
N VAL A 115 -1.34 -2.76 3.89
CA VAL A 115 -1.41 -1.89 2.71
C VAL A 115 -2.78 -1.22 2.59
N ASP A 116 -2.79 0.06 2.25
CA ASP A 116 -4.00 0.78 1.81
C ASP A 116 -3.80 1.21 0.34
N PRO A 117 -4.21 0.38 -0.62
CA PRO A 117 -4.07 0.69 -2.03
C PRO A 117 -5.05 1.81 -2.43
N VAL A 118 -4.67 2.63 -3.41
CA VAL A 118 -5.51 3.70 -3.99
C VAL A 118 -6.89 3.13 -4.32
N PRO A 119 -8.01 3.82 -4.04
CA PRO A 119 -9.34 3.35 -4.43
C PRO A 119 -9.44 3.02 -5.92
N LEU A 120 -10.19 1.97 -6.30
CA LEU A 120 -10.48 1.69 -7.73
C LEU A 120 -11.31 2.80 -8.38
N PHE A 121 -12.12 3.46 -7.58
CA PHE A 121 -13.00 4.54 -8.00
C PHE A 121 -12.62 5.79 -7.23
N ASP A 122 -12.46 6.87 -7.98
CA ASP A 122 -12.26 8.18 -7.42
C ASP A 122 -13.53 8.57 -6.63
N SER A 123 -13.41 8.58 -5.29
CA SER A 123 -14.50 8.98 -4.41
C SER A 123 -14.92 10.42 -4.63
N ASP A 124 -14.03 11.26 -5.15
CA ASP A 124 -14.30 12.67 -5.39
C ASP A 124 -15.24 12.81 -6.60
N ARG A 125 -15.12 11.93 -7.60
CA ARG A 125 -16.10 11.81 -8.71
C ARG A 125 -17.46 11.26 -8.27
N LEU A 126 -17.52 10.57 -7.13
CA LEU A 126 -18.74 10.00 -6.56
C LEU A 126 -19.25 10.80 -5.35
N SER A 127 -18.65 11.95 -5.06
CA SER A 127 -19.02 12.83 -3.94
C SER A 127 -20.45 13.38 -4.02
N TRP A 128 -21.05 13.34 -5.22
CA TRP A 128 -22.46 13.68 -5.44
C TRP A 128 -23.44 12.62 -4.90
N LEU A 129 -22.97 11.41 -4.55
CA LEU A 129 -23.80 10.37 -3.93
C LEU A 129 -23.90 10.56 -2.42
N PRO A 130 -25.09 10.39 -1.82
CA PRO A 130 -25.27 10.54 -0.38
C PRO A 130 -24.44 9.49 0.38
N GLY A 131 -23.63 9.95 1.34
CA GLY A 131 -22.80 9.10 2.20
C GLY A 131 -21.37 8.84 1.69
N ILE A 132 -20.99 9.30 0.50
CA ILE A 132 -19.61 9.22 0.00
C ILE A 132 -18.84 10.46 0.44
N LYS A 133 -17.79 10.27 1.26
CA LYS A 133 -16.89 11.35 1.66
C LYS A 133 -15.62 11.35 0.79
N PRO A 134 -15.12 12.52 0.36
CA PRO A 134 -13.84 12.62 -0.33
C PRO A 134 -12.72 12.10 0.56
N LYS A 135 -11.79 11.30 0.01
CA LYS A 135 -10.62 10.82 0.75
C LYS A 135 -9.50 11.85 0.68
N LEU A 136 -9.05 12.32 1.85
CA LEU A 136 -7.90 13.23 1.96
C LEU A 136 -6.59 12.41 1.92
N GLY A 137 -5.88 12.50 0.79
CA GLY A 137 -4.60 11.83 0.53
C GLY A 137 -4.68 10.88 -0.66
N SER A 138 -4.09 11.30 -1.78
CA SER A 138 -4.00 10.51 -3.01
C SER A 138 -2.73 9.65 -2.99
N GLY A 139 -2.89 8.33 -2.95
CA GLY A 139 -1.78 7.39 -3.14
C GLY A 139 -1.87 6.11 -2.32
N ASN A 140 -1.07 5.12 -2.71
CA ASN A 140 -0.94 3.87 -1.97
C ASN A 140 -0.22 4.16 -0.65
N ARG A 141 -0.73 3.66 0.47
CA ARG A 141 -0.05 3.69 1.76
C ARG A 141 0.44 2.30 2.14
N LEU A 142 1.67 2.25 2.62
CA LEU A 142 2.35 1.06 3.10
C LEU A 142 2.55 1.24 4.60
N TYR A 143 2.20 0.22 5.36
CA TYR A 143 2.38 0.16 6.80
C TYR A 143 3.35 -0.97 7.08
N PHE A 144 4.46 -0.66 7.73
CA PHE A 144 5.52 -1.61 7.99
C PHE A 144 6.12 -1.39 9.37
N THR A 145 6.74 -2.44 9.88
CA THR A 145 7.58 -2.39 11.06
C THR A 145 9.03 -2.43 10.60
N LEU A 146 9.88 -1.71 11.32
CA LEU A 146 11.30 -1.63 11.01
C LEU A 146 12.07 -1.89 12.31
N ILE A 147 12.86 -2.95 12.30
CA ILE A 147 13.82 -3.25 13.36
C ILE A 147 15.16 -2.77 12.86
N PHE A 148 15.64 -1.66 13.43
CA PHE A 148 16.91 -1.07 13.04
C PHE A 148 18.09 -1.97 13.40
N GLU A 149 19.12 -1.96 12.55
CA GLU A 149 20.46 -2.42 12.95
C GLU A 149 21.03 -1.53 14.07
N ASP A 150 21.92 -2.08 14.88
CA ASP A 150 22.58 -1.36 15.98
C ASP A 150 23.22 -0.05 15.47
N GLY A 151 22.78 1.08 16.04
CA GLY A 151 23.27 2.42 15.69
C GLY A 151 22.44 3.17 14.64
N VAL A 152 21.41 2.53 14.05
CA VAL A 152 20.47 3.20 13.15
C VAL A 152 19.23 3.66 13.91
N ARG A 153 18.77 4.88 13.65
CA ARG A 153 17.53 5.43 14.24
C ARG A 153 16.81 6.35 13.25
N GLU A 154 15.50 6.48 13.44
CA GLU A 154 14.69 7.49 12.77
C GLU A 154 15.09 8.90 13.24
N CYS A 155 15.15 9.84 12.31
CA CYS A 155 15.36 11.27 12.59
C CYS A 155 14.00 11.98 12.66
N GLU A 156 13.75 12.71 13.74
CA GLU A 156 12.54 13.52 13.89
C GLU A 156 12.65 14.85 13.14
N ILE A 157 11.59 15.26 12.43
CA ILE A 157 11.60 16.38 11.47
C ILE A 157 11.89 17.74 12.16
N GLU A 158 11.72 17.84 13.48
CA GLU A 158 12.07 19.05 14.25
C GLU A 158 13.57 19.17 14.60
N GLU A 159 14.36 18.11 14.40
CA GLU A 159 15.82 18.21 14.41
C GLU A 159 16.30 18.64 13.02
N TYR A 160 16.59 19.93 12.83
CA TYR A 160 17.40 20.46 11.71
C TYR A 160 18.82 19.86 11.65
N ASN A 161 19.13 18.86 12.47
CA ASN A 161 20.36 18.07 12.51
C ASN A 161 20.02 16.57 12.45
N CYS A 162 19.80 16.03 11.25
CA CYS A 162 20.22 14.65 10.98
C CYS A 162 21.67 14.78 10.48
N PRO A 163 22.71 14.56 11.31
CA PRO A 163 24.09 14.93 10.97
C PRO A 163 24.71 13.97 9.92
N PRO A 164 25.66 14.45 9.08
CA PRO A 164 26.56 13.56 8.34
C PRO A 164 27.65 13.03 9.27
N ARG A 165 28.18 11.81 9.02
CA ARG A 165 29.62 11.50 8.89
C ARG A 165 29.92 9.99 8.80
N PRO A 166 30.55 9.50 7.71
CA PRO A 166 31.58 8.48 7.81
C PRO A 166 32.91 9.19 8.14
N GLU A 167 33.57 8.83 9.24
CA GLU A 167 34.96 9.19 9.48
C GLU A 167 35.79 7.95 9.18
N GLN A 168 36.76 8.12 8.28
CA GLN A 168 37.71 7.10 7.85
C GLN A 168 38.57 6.59 9.00
#